data_AF-A0A535V0B6-F1
#
_entry.id   AF-A0A535V0B6-F1
#
_cell.length_a   1.000
_cell.length_b   1.000
_cell.length_c   1.000
_cell.angle_alpha   90.00
_cell.angle_beta   90.00
_cell.angle_gamma   90.00
#
_symmetry.space_group_name_H-M   'P 1'
#
loop_
_entity.id
_entity.type
_entity.pdbx_description
1 polymer ?
#
loop_
_entity_poly.entity_id
_entity_poly.type
_entity_poly.pdbx_seq_one_letter_code
_entity_poly.pdbx_strand_id
1 'polypeptide(L)'
;MDDFRDPEDDTVTPEAVEAGPAPAPRRRRRRGLLVALGTVATLVIVGVPSALALYLNLARGAGDVVDRMVPNDADVYATVYLDPSLSQKLNLQGLIGHVPALKSADQLQGKIDQGMDVALQPEGLSFAKDVRPWLGTQVALAMRLTDGTPTAVIIASRDDTRAAATLARVRTTDTGSGDHWSEQQHGGISVWVGTPPAGTDLPSIAYAYLDHTAVIGNSAAMIDSVIDTDQGRRPALRTTAAYTSTLQRLPAERVALAYASGPGITGALRKALSDTGLGDPSVLKLFDQGAGSLRSLGLAVSAQHNGLEADLAEVTDTSKLTPAERAALQPSATNATLDWIPADAAGFVAFGGLKEGIQSLIQGMPSGAGSTGLDLTAPLHALGLSDPKGVLSHLTGDVALEVRTGSGSAFPGGALLAATDDAAAVRSFLDGLVAGFGALAPIHTETYRGATITSIPIPGLGDAGVAPAYTVADGMVVIGSSPAEVRAVLDAHATGSRITATPGFTAAGGGFSPAEPVLYLDLDRVRAAVEKLLPADLAHDYDTQVKPNVAPLHALRFTEQSSAGQVTEQVFLAAG
;
A
#
# COMPACT_ATOMS: atom_id res chain seq x y z
N MET A 1 -25.08 -48.23 -73.74
CA MET A 1 -23.93 -49.16 -73.73
C MET A 1 -22.70 -48.34 -73.45
N ASP A 2 -21.85 -48.86 -72.57
CA ASP A 2 -20.55 -48.36 -72.10
C ASP A 2 -19.82 -47.33 -72.98
N ASP A 3 -19.20 -46.30 -72.40
CA ASP A 3 -17.73 -46.16 -72.47
C ASP A 3 -17.15 -45.07 -71.53
N PHE A 4 -15.92 -45.33 -71.09
CA PHE A 4 -14.97 -44.65 -70.22
C PHE A 4 -14.54 -43.21 -70.63
N ARG A 5 -14.22 -42.32 -69.65
CA ARG A 5 -12.85 -41.90 -69.25
C ARG A 5 -12.79 -40.64 -68.34
N ASP A 6 -11.88 -40.74 -67.35
CA ASP A 6 -11.11 -39.79 -66.53
C ASP A 6 -11.76 -38.62 -65.73
N PRO A 7 -11.37 -38.42 -64.45
CA PRO A 7 -11.66 -37.23 -63.66
C PRO A 7 -10.51 -36.19 -63.75
N GLU A 8 -10.82 -34.98 -64.25
CA GLU A 8 -9.92 -33.81 -64.17
C GLU A 8 -10.25 -32.94 -62.93
N ASP A 9 -9.23 -32.86 -62.07
CA ASP A 9 -8.72 -31.70 -61.31
C ASP A 9 -9.56 -30.39 -61.29
N ASP A 10 -10.32 -30.17 -60.22
CA ASP A 10 -10.93 -28.86 -59.88
C ASP A 10 -9.95 -28.03 -59.04
N THR A 11 -9.12 -27.22 -59.71
CA THR A 11 -8.37 -26.12 -59.10
C THR A 11 -9.09 -24.80 -59.32
N VAL A 12 -9.96 -24.40 -58.38
CA VAL A 12 -10.50 -23.03 -58.32
C VAL A 12 -9.48 -22.13 -57.61
N THR A 13 -8.85 -21.25 -58.38
CA THR A 13 -7.96 -20.18 -57.89
C THR A 13 -8.80 -19.02 -57.35
N PRO A 14 -8.63 -18.58 -56.09
CA PRO A 14 -9.26 -17.37 -55.60
C PRO A 14 -8.43 -16.12 -55.94
N GLU A 15 -9.19 -15.09 -56.29
CA GLU A 15 -8.89 -13.70 -56.63
C GLU A 15 -7.90 -13.02 -55.67
N ALA A 16 -6.94 -12.26 -56.23
CA ALA A 16 -5.91 -11.55 -55.50
C ALA A 16 -6.47 -10.28 -54.82
N VAL A 17 -6.52 -10.28 -53.49
CA VAL A 17 -6.69 -9.06 -52.69
C VAL A 17 -5.32 -8.40 -52.53
N GLU A 18 -5.19 -7.22 -53.12
CA GLU A 18 -4.02 -6.34 -53.03
C GLU A 18 -3.80 -5.92 -51.56
N ALA A 19 -2.82 -6.54 -50.91
CA ALA A 19 -2.42 -6.20 -49.55
C ALA A 19 -1.70 -4.84 -49.55
N GLY A 20 -2.37 -3.80 -49.06
CA GLY A 20 -1.72 -2.52 -48.73
C GLY A 20 -0.53 -2.74 -47.78
N PRO A 21 0.51 -1.88 -47.82
CA PRO A 21 1.70 -2.07 -47.00
C PRO A 21 1.31 -2.09 -45.51
N ALA A 22 1.66 -3.18 -44.84
CA ALA A 22 1.44 -3.34 -43.41
C ALA A 22 2.02 -2.13 -42.64
N PRO A 23 1.31 -1.57 -41.65
CA PRO A 23 1.88 -0.53 -40.81
C PRO A 23 3.12 -1.12 -40.11
N ALA A 24 4.28 -0.54 -40.38
CA ALA A 24 5.52 -0.94 -39.74
C ALA A 24 5.34 -0.89 -38.21
N PRO A 25 5.83 -1.91 -37.46
CA PRO A 25 5.74 -1.90 -36.01
C PRO A 25 6.54 -0.71 -35.48
N ARG A 26 5.84 0.33 -34.99
CA ARG A 26 6.46 1.44 -34.25
C ARG A 26 7.01 0.89 -32.94
N ARG A 27 8.28 0.48 -32.93
CA ARG A 27 9.03 0.26 -31.68
C ARG A 27 9.08 1.58 -30.92
N ARG A 28 8.20 1.77 -29.92
CA ARG A 28 8.32 2.84 -28.93
C ARG A 28 9.65 2.65 -28.19
N ARG A 29 10.71 3.37 -28.59
CA ARG A 29 11.92 3.54 -27.78
C ARG A 29 11.53 4.36 -26.55
N ARG A 30 11.32 3.71 -25.39
CA ARG A 30 11.21 4.41 -24.10
C ARG A 30 12.63 4.80 -23.66
N ARG A 31 12.86 6.06 -23.26
CA ARG A 31 14.15 6.52 -22.71
C ARG A 31 14.40 5.78 -21.38
N GLY A 32 15.39 4.89 -21.36
CA GLY A 32 15.67 3.98 -20.25
C GLY A 32 16.44 4.65 -19.10
N LEU A 33 17.30 5.63 -19.38
CA LEU A 33 18.20 6.25 -18.39
C LEU A 33 17.51 6.85 -17.14
N LEU A 34 16.45 7.63 -17.33
CA LEU A 34 15.68 8.20 -16.21
C LEU A 34 14.89 7.12 -15.46
N VAL A 35 14.45 6.09 -16.19
CA VAL A 35 13.81 4.90 -15.60
C VAL A 35 14.84 4.05 -14.84
N ALA A 36 16.11 4.03 -15.24
CA ALA A 36 17.19 3.23 -14.68
C ALA A 36 17.86 3.84 -13.45
N LEU A 37 17.97 5.17 -13.40
CA LEU A 37 18.46 5.89 -12.23
C LEU A 37 17.31 6.27 -11.28
N GLY A 38 16.10 6.43 -11.81
CA GLY A 38 14.88 6.61 -11.03
C GLY A 38 14.29 5.32 -10.46
N THR A 39 14.69 4.12 -10.93
CA THR A 39 14.13 2.84 -10.44
C THR A 39 14.39 2.63 -8.94
N VAL A 40 15.51 3.13 -8.42
CA VAL A 40 15.80 3.13 -6.97
C VAL A 40 14.75 3.92 -6.18
N ALA A 41 14.26 5.04 -6.73
CA ALA A 41 13.24 5.87 -6.09
C ALA A 41 11.81 5.37 -6.36
N THR A 42 11.53 4.80 -7.54
CA THR A 42 10.22 4.19 -7.85
C THR A 42 9.97 2.92 -7.01
N LEU A 43 11.02 2.17 -6.65
CA LEU A 43 10.94 1.01 -5.76
C LEU A 43 10.46 1.36 -4.33
N VAL A 44 10.56 2.63 -3.91
CA VAL A 44 10.02 3.11 -2.63
C VAL A 44 8.48 3.05 -2.60
N ILE A 45 7.83 3.23 -3.73
CA ILE A 45 6.35 3.18 -3.84
C ILE A 45 5.84 1.73 -3.74
N VAL A 46 6.69 0.72 -3.99
CA VAL A 46 6.30 -0.71 -4.03
C VAL A 46 6.94 -1.53 -2.89
N GLY A 47 7.44 -0.88 -1.83
CA GLY A 47 7.77 -1.57 -0.57
C GLY A 47 9.07 -2.40 -0.56
N VAL A 48 10.07 -2.10 -1.40
CA VAL A 48 11.38 -2.78 -1.36
C VAL A 48 12.60 -1.83 -1.21
N PRO A 49 12.71 -0.97 -0.17
CA PRO A 49 13.95 -0.19 0.04
C PRO A 49 15.06 -0.96 0.78
N SER A 50 14.71 -2.05 1.48
CA SER A 50 15.52 -2.66 2.56
C SER A 50 16.83 -3.32 2.11
N ALA A 51 16.86 -3.87 0.90
CA ALA A 51 17.97 -4.67 0.37
C ALA A 51 19.21 -3.83 0.02
N LEU A 52 19.01 -2.61 -0.48
CA LEU A 52 20.06 -1.78 -1.07
C LEU A 52 20.96 -1.10 -0.02
N ALA A 53 20.39 -0.75 1.13
CA ALA A 53 21.10 -0.08 2.22
C ALA A 53 22.15 -0.98 2.90
N LEU A 54 21.86 -2.26 3.08
CA LEU A 54 22.79 -3.26 3.62
C LEU A 54 23.92 -3.58 2.65
N TYR A 55 23.58 -3.66 1.37
CA TYR A 55 24.48 -4.01 0.29
C TYR A 55 25.69 -3.06 0.17
N LEU A 56 25.51 -1.78 0.50
CA LEU A 56 26.55 -0.78 0.30
C LEU A 56 27.55 -0.69 1.47
N ASN A 57 27.26 -1.34 2.61
CA ASN A 57 28.16 -1.49 3.76
C ASN A 57 28.86 -0.17 4.16
N LEU A 58 28.13 0.95 4.08
CA LEU A 58 28.64 2.28 4.36
C LEU A 58 28.69 2.48 5.90
N ALA A 59 29.67 3.23 6.39
CA ALA A 59 30.04 3.24 7.81
C ALA A 59 29.54 4.46 8.60
N ARG A 60 28.68 5.33 8.04
CA ARG A 60 28.29 6.59 8.69
C ARG A 60 26.82 6.94 8.50
N GLY A 61 26.03 6.89 9.57
CA GLY A 61 24.68 7.45 9.55
C GLY A 61 24.73 8.92 9.12
N ALA A 62 24.23 9.21 7.92
CA ALA A 62 24.06 10.56 7.42
C ALA A 62 22.57 10.92 7.55
N GLY A 63 22.29 12.08 8.15
CA GLY A 63 20.98 12.70 7.98
C GLY A 63 20.74 13.02 6.51
N ASP A 64 19.51 13.36 6.16
CA ASP A 64 19.17 13.73 4.78
C ASP A 64 20.04 14.93 4.32
N VAL A 65 20.89 14.71 3.32
CA VAL A 65 21.76 15.76 2.78
C VAL A 65 21.25 16.37 1.48
N VAL A 66 20.30 15.71 0.80
CA VAL A 66 19.83 16.17 -0.53
C VAL A 66 18.49 16.90 -0.47
N ASP A 67 17.72 16.77 0.62
CA ASP A 67 16.46 17.51 0.83
C ASP A 67 16.63 19.04 0.75
N ARG A 68 17.82 19.55 1.09
CA ARG A 68 18.19 20.97 1.00
C ARG A 68 18.25 21.49 -0.43
N MET A 69 18.43 20.60 -1.40
CA MET A 69 18.53 20.94 -2.82
C MET A 69 17.17 20.84 -3.52
N VAL A 70 16.15 20.28 -2.86
CA VAL A 70 14.83 20.07 -3.44
C VAL A 70 14.03 21.37 -3.38
N PRO A 71 13.57 21.92 -4.52
CA PRO A 71 12.78 23.14 -4.55
C PRO A 71 11.49 23.02 -3.72
N ASN A 72 11.08 24.11 -3.08
CA ASN A 72 9.84 24.15 -2.27
C ASN A 72 8.53 23.90 -3.03
N ASP A 73 8.55 23.93 -4.36
CA ASP A 73 7.42 23.63 -5.24
C ASP A 73 7.51 22.23 -5.86
N ALA A 74 8.39 21.36 -5.34
CA ALA A 74 8.32 19.94 -5.65
C ALA A 74 7.03 19.35 -5.05
N ASP A 75 6.24 18.70 -5.90
CA ASP A 75 5.01 18.03 -5.50
C ASP A 75 5.27 16.64 -4.92
N VAL A 76 6.37 15.99 -5.32
CA VAL A 76 6.79 14.70 -4.77
C VAL A 76 8.28 14.75 -4.49
N TYR A 77 8.66 14.22 -3.33
CA TYR A 77 10.02 13.94 -2.93
C TYR A 77 10.10 12.51 -2.42
N ALA A 78 11.02 11.70 -2.93
CA ALA A 78 11.28 10.36 -2.40
C ALA A 78 12.78 10.15 -2.27
N THR A 79 13.23 9.47 -1.22
CA THR A 79 14.63 9.21 -0.95
C THR A 79 14.82 7.82 -0.35
N VAL A 80 15.91 7.18 -0.75
CA VAL A 80 16.41 5.94 -0.15
C VAL A 80 17.73 6.24 0.53
N TYR A 81 17.81 5.93 1.82
CA TYR A 81 19.04 6.06 2.59
C TYR A 81 19.88 4.81 2.39
N LEU A 82 20.98 4.98 1.67
CA LEU A 82 21.95 3.93 1.36
C LEU A 82 22.93 3.70 2.51
N ASP A 83 23.05 4.66 3.42
CA ASP A 83 23.83 4.59 4.65
C ASP A 83 22.95 4.95 5.87
N PRO A 84 21.99 4.08 6.26
CA PRO A 84 21.04 4.40 7.34
C PRO A 84 21.71 4.34 8.72
N SER A 85 20.94 4.62 9.78
CA SER A 85 21.43 4.56 11.17
C SER A 85 22.03 3.20 11.52
N LEU A 86 22.89 3.15 12.55
CA LEU A 86 23.46 1.88 13.01
C LEU A 86 22.35 0.88 13.42
N SER A 87 21.31 1.35 14.11
CA SER A 87 20.17 0.51 14.51
C SER A 87 19.46 -0.09 13.30
N GLN A 88 19.21 0.71 12.26
CA GLN A 88 18.59 0.26 11.02
C GLN A 88 19.44 -0.82 10.33
N LYS A 89 20.77 -0.66 10.28
CA LYS A 89 21.66 -1.69 9.71
C LYS A 89 21.64 -2.99 10.49
N LEU A 90 21.66 -2.92 11.82
CA LEU A 90 21.64 -4.11 12.67
C LEU A 90 20.32 -4.87 12.51
N ASN A 91 19.19 -4.14 12.51
CA ASN A 91 17.86 -4.72 12.30
C ASN A 91 17.78 -5.38 10.91
N LEU A 92 18.13 -4.63 9.88
CA LEU A 92 18.18 -5.12 8.51
C LEU A 92 19.09 -6.36 8.32
N GLN A 93 20.26 -6.39 8.96
CA GLN A 93 21.17 -7.54 8.93
C GLN A 93 20.55 -8.77 9.61
N GLY A 94 19.84 -8.56 10.73
CA GLY A 94 19.04 -9.59 11.38
C GLY A 94 18.01 -10.19 10.43
N LEU A 95 17.29 -9.35 9.66
CA LEU A 95 16.24 -9.81 8.74
C LEU A 95 16.77 -10.64 7.57
N ILE A 96 17.92 -10.28 6.97
CA ILE A 96 18.51 -11.06 5.86
C ILE A 96 18.75 -12.51 6.28
N GLY A 97 19.21 -12.74 7.51
CA GLY A 97 19.54 -14.07 8.02
C GLY A 97 18.37 -15.07 7.94
N HIS A 98 17.15 -14.57 7.90
CA HIS A 98 15.92 -15.36 7.92
C HIS A 98 15.34 -15.64 6.53
N VAL A 99 15.79 -14.95 5.48
CA VAL A 99 15.27 -15.14 4.11
C VAL A 99 16.15 -16.14 3.35
N PRO A 100 15.72 -17.40 3.14
CA PRO A 100 16.55 -18.43 2.51
C PRO A 100 16.83 -18.18 1.03
N ALA A 101 16.14 -17.24 0.39
CA ALA A 101 16.44 -16.81 -0.98
C ALA A 101 17.63 -15.81 -1.05
N LEU A 102 18.12 -15.37 0.11
CA LEU A 102 19.19 -14.40 0.33
C LEU A 102 20.26 -14.98 1.27
N LYS A 103 20.59 -16.28 1.12
CA LYS A 103 21.42 -17.08 2.04
C LYS A 103 22.80 -16.48 2.37
N SER A 104 23.26 -15.51 1.59
CA SER A 104 24.46 -14.73 1.86
C SER A 104 24.33 -13.30 1.33
N ALA A 105 25.10 -12.39 1.93
CA ALA A 105 25.26 -11.02 1.43
C ALA A 105 25.68 -10.98 -0.05
N ASP A 106 26.46 -11.97 -0.52
CA ASP A 106 26.91 -12.08 -1.91
C ASP A 106 25.76 -12.40 -2.89
N GLN A 107 24.78 -13.22 -2.49
CA GLN A 107 23.61 -13.51 -3.34
C GLN A 107 22.66 -12.31 -3.42
N LEU A 108 22.47 -11.62 -2.30
CA LEU A 108 21.72 -10.36 -2.28
C LEU A 108 22.39 -9.32 -3.19
N GLN A 109 23.71 -9.19 -3.07
CA GLN A 109 24.54 -8.37 -3.96
C GLN A 109 24.33 -8.73 -5.43
N GLY A 110 24.43 -10.01 -5.80
CA GLY A 110 24.25 -10.44 -7.18
C GLY A 110 22.86 -10.12 -7.73
N LYS A 111 21.80 -10.25 -6.93
CA LYS A 111 20.43 -9.93 -7.35
C LYS A 111 20.20 -8.43 -7.51
N ILE A 112 20.75 -7.60 -6.63
CA ILE A 112 20.70 -6.14 -6.75
C ILE A 112 21.46 -5.69 -7.99
N ASP A 113 22.70 -6.18 -8.15
CA ASP A 113 23.54 -5.87 -9.31
C ASP A 113 22.82 -6.26 -10.61
N GLN A 114 22.23 -7.46 -10.66
CA GLN A 114 21.46 -7.93 -11.82
C GLN A 114 20.24 -7.05 -12.09
N GLY A 115 19.46 -6.70 -11.06
CA GLY A 115 18.28 -5.84 -11.22
C GLY A 115 18.62 -4.44 -11.72
N MET A 116 19.68 -3.83 -11.18
CA MET A 116 20.15 -2.51 -11.60
C MET A 116 20.80 -2.55 -12.99
N ASP A 117 21.57 -3.61 -13.29
CA ASP A 117 22.19 -3.81 -14.59
C ASP A 117 21.15 -4.03 -15.70
N VAL A 118 20.01 -4.67 -15.43
CA VAL A 118 18.90 -4.77 -16.40
C VAL A 118 18.39 -3.38 -16.79
N ALA A 119 18.30 -2.46 -15.83
CA ALA A 119 17.84 -1.11 -16.11
C ALA A 119 18.90 -0.25 -16.82
N LEU A 120 20.18 -0.46 -16.50
CA LEU A 120 21.31 0.29 -17.05
C LEU A 120 21.87 -0.27 -18.37
N GLN A 121 21.58 -1.54 -18.69
CA GLN A 121 22.03 -2.20 -19.92
C GLN A 121 21.68 -1.44 -21.21
N PRO A 122 20.45 -0.90 -21.38
CA PRO A 122 20.11 -0.09 -22.55
C PRO A 122 20.97 1.15 -22.72
N GLU A 123 21.66 1.58 -21.67
CA GLU A 123 22.53 2.76 -21.65
C GLU A 123 24.01 2.38 -21.79
N GLY A 124 24.32 1.08 -21.93
CA GLY A 124 25.71 0.60 -21.95
C GLY A 124 26.45 0.85 -20.62
N LEU A 125 25.69 1.00 -19.52
CA LEU A 125 26.21 1.21 -18.17
C LEU A 125 26.04 -0.06 -17.34
N SER A 126 26.97 -0.28 -16.40
CA SER A 126 26.84 -1.28 -15.35
C SER A 126 26.79 -0.60 -13.99
N PHE A 127 25.87 -1.03 -13.14
CA PHE A 127 25.75 -0.53 -11.78
C PHE A 127 27.04 -0.75 -11.00
N ALA A 128 27.57 -1.97 -10.99
CA ALA A 128 28.76 -2.32 -10.21
C ALA A 128 30.02 -1.54 -10.63
N LYS A 129 30.17 -1.26 -11.94
CA LYS A 129 31.36 -0.60 -12.49
C LYS A 129 31.22 0.92 -12.60
N ASP A 130 30.04 1.39 -12.99
CA ASP A 130 29.86 2.77 -13.44
C ASP A 130 29.10 3.64 -12.43
N VAL A 131 28.35 3.05 -11.51
CA VAL A 131 27.52 3.77 -10.52
C VAL A 131 27.99 3.54 -9.09
N ARG A 132 28.04 2.27 -8.65
CA ARG A 132 28.42 1.87 -7.30
C ARG A 132 29.71 2.53 -6.80
N PRO A 133 30.78 2.71 -7.60
CA PRO A 133 32.04 3.21 -7.05
C PRO A 133 31.98 4.63 -6.50
N TRP A 134 31.09 5.48 -7.01
CA TRP A 134 30.91 6.87 -6.56
C TRP A 134 29.60 7.12 -5.82
N LEU A 135 28.69 6.14 -5.79
CA LEU A 135 27.42 6.23 -5.08
C LEU A 135 27.65 6.52 -3.58
N GLY A 136 27.07 7.62 -3.10
CA GLY A 136 27.16 8.10 -1.73
C GLY A 136 26.07 7.52 -0.83
N THR A 137 25.60 8.33 0.12
CA THR A 137 24.75 7.91 1.23
C THR A 137 23.26 7.86 0.91
N GLN A 138 22.82 8.45 -0.21
CA GLN A 138 21.41 8.48 -0.58
C GLN A 138 21.16 8.77 -2.06
N VAL A 139 20.00 8.34 -2.55
CA VAL A 139 19.44 8.67 -3.85
C VAL A 139 18.05 9.22 -3.61
N ALA A 140 17.75 10.38 -4.18
CA ALA A 140 16.45 11.00 -4.10
C ALA A 140 15.86 11.29 -5.49
N LEU A 141 14.54 11.45 -5.50
CA LEU A 141 13.71 11.84 -6.63
C LEU A 141 12.90 13.06 -6.20
N ALA A 142 12.89 14.08 -7.04
CA ALA A 142 12.04 15.25 -6.91
C ALA A 142 11.21 15.40 -8.19
N MET A 143 9.90 15.62 -8.04
CA MET A 143 8.98 15.77 -9.18
C MET A 143 8.02 16.94 -8.97
N ARG A 144 7.65 17.60 -10.08
CA ARG A 144 6.51 18.51 -10.17
C ARG A 144 5.43 17.87 -11.02
N LEU A 145 4.21 17.77 -10.51
CA LEU A 145 3.10 17.07 -11.14
C LEU A 145 2.33 17.99 -12.11
N THR A 146 3.06 18.63 -13.01
CA THR A 146 2.54 19.48 -14.09
C THR A 146 2.70 18.79 -15.45
N ASP A 147 2.30 19.48 -16.54
CA ASP A 147 2.57 19.01 -17.89
C ASP A 147 4.06 18.73 -18.11
N GLY A 148 4.36 17.58 -18.72
CA GLY A 148 5.74 17.07 -18.90
C GLY A 148 6.40 16.52 -17.63
N THR A 149 5.78 16.68 -16.47
CA THR A 149 6.21 16.19 -15.15
C THR A 149 7.71 16.37 -14.92
N PRO A 150 8.19 17.62 -14.74
CA PRO A 150 9.60 17.88 -14.48
C PRO A 150 10.10 17.04 -13.29
N THR A 151 11.13 16.25 -13.55
CA THR A 151 11.65 15.22 -12.65
C THR A 151 13.16 15.34 -12.58
N ALA A 152 13.71 15.22 -11.37
CA ALA A 152 15.15 15.13 -11.12
C ALA A 152 15.45 13.97 -10.17
N VAL A 153 16.43 13.16 -10.53
CA VAL A 153 17.12 12.21 -9.65
C VAL A 153 18.36 12.91 -9.10
N ILE A 154 18.50 12.91 -7.78
CA ILE A 154 19.54 13.61 -7.03
C ILE A 154 20.34 12.55 -6.27
N ILE A 155 21.61 12.39 -6.60
CA ILE A 155 22.44 11.28 -6.11
C ILE A 155 23.63 11.85 -5.36
N ALA A 156 23.69 11.59 -4.05
CA ALA A 156 24.86 11.94 -3.27
C ALA A 156 26.08 11.16 -3.79
N SER A 157 27.22 11.84 -3.90
CA SER A 157 28.47 11.27 -4.39
C SER A 157 29.49 11.14 -3.25
N ARG A 158 30.23 10.05 -3.26
CA ARG A 158 31.44 9.87 -2.44
C ARG A 158 32.74 10.01 -3.25
N ASP A 159 32.63 10.07 -4.58
CA ASP A 159 33.75 10.25 -5.51
C ASP A 159 33.31 11.13 -6.68
N ASP A 160 33.52 12.42 -6.52
CA ASP A 160 33.10 13.48 -7.45
C ASP A 160 33.64 13.29 -8.86
N THR A 161 34.90 12.85 -8.95
CA THR A 161 35.58 12.69 -10.24
C THR A 161 34.93 11.56 -11.04
N ARG A 162 34.63 10.44 -10.37
CA ARG A 162 33.93 9.32 -11.01
C ARG A 162 32.48 9.66 -11.33
N ALA A 163 31.77 10.35 -10.45
CA ALA A 163 30.40 10.79 -10.71
C ALA A 163 30.32 11.68 -11.96
N ALA A 164 31.18 12.71 -12.04
CA ALA A 164 31.25 13.60 -13.20
C ALA A 164 31.62 12.85 -14.50
N ALA A 165 32.56 11.90 -14.42
CA ALA A 165 32.93 11.07 -15.57
C ALA A 165 31.78 10.17 -16.03
N THR A 166 31.02 9.56 -15.11
CA THR A 166 29.83 8.76 -15.44
C THR A 166 28.74 9.61 -16.05
N LEU A 167 28.47 10.81 -15.51
CA LEU A 167 27.50 11.74 -16.11
C LEU A 167 27.93 12.16 -17.53
N ALA A 168 29.21 12.42 -17.75
CA ALA A 168 29.72 12.76 -19.08
C ALA A 168 29.47 11.67 -20.13
N ARG A 169 29.45 10.39 -19.70
CA ARG A 169 29.15 9.24 -20.57
C ARG A 169 27.70 9.18 -21.02
N VAL A 170 26.76 9.82 -20.30
CA VAL A 170 25.34 9.93 -20.71
C VAL A 170 25.21 10.42 -22.14
N ARG A 171 26.09 11.34 -22.57
CA ARG A 171 26.08 11.90 -23.94
C ARG A 171 26.44 10.88 -25.03
N THR A 172 27.08 9.80 -24.64
CA THR A 172 27.61 8.77 -25.53
C THR A 172 26.88 7.44 -25.41
N THR A 173 25.84 7.34 -24.56
CA THR A 173 25.01 6.13 -24.47
C THR A 173 24.13 5.98 -25.71
N ASP A 174 23.52 4.81 -25.89
CA ASP A 174 22.57 4.59 -26.99
C ASP A 174 21.39 5.57 -26.95
N THR A 175 20.99 6.02 -25.76
CA THR A 175 19.95 7.04 -25.59
C THR A 175 20.49 8.45 -25.85
N GLY A 176 21.68 8.79 -25.34
CA GLY A 176 22.21 10.16 -25.45
C GLY A 176 22.92 10.48 -26.77
N SER A 177 23.48 9.49 -27.47
CA SER A 177 24.22 9.71 -28.73
C SER A 177 23.35 10.21 -29.89
N GLY A 178 22.02 10.01 -29.79
CA GLY A 178 21.05 10.55 -30.74
C GLY A 178 20.61 11.99 -30.45
N ASP A 179 20.98 12.57 -29.31
CA ASP A 179 20.55 13.89 -28.89
C ASP A 179 21.54 14.98 -29.32
N HIS A 180 21.02 16.19 -29.56
CA HIS A 180 21.83 17.38 -29.70
C HIS A 180 22.18 17.92 -28.31
N TRP A 181 23.45 17.79 -27.95
CA TRP A 181 23.96 18.25 -26.66
C TRP A 181 24.43 19.70 -26.70
N SER A 182 24.03 20.46 -25.68
CA SER A 182 24.54 21.80 -25.42
C SER A 182 24.95 21.93 -23.95
N GLU A 183 25.97 22.74 -23.71
CA GLU A 183 26.34 23.16 -22.36
C GLU A 183 25.70 24.52 -22.08
N GLN A 184 25.04 24.62 -20.95
CA GLN A 184 24.44 25.84 -20.43
C GLN A 184 25.08 26.17 -19.09
N GLN A 185 25.22 27.45 -18.77
CA GLN A 185 25.73 27.90 -17.48
C GLN A 185 24.57 28.46 -16.66
N HIS A 186 24.38 27.94 -15.45
CA HIS A 186 23.37 28.43 -14.52
C HIS A 186 23.94 28.48 -13.10
N GLY A 187 23.92 29.65 -12.47
CA GLY A 187 24.47 29.79 -11.12
C GLY A 187 25.97 29.46 -10.99
N GLY A 188 26.74 29.54 -12.08
CA GLY A 188 28.14 29.10 -12.13
C GLY A 188 28.35 27.59 -12.21
N ILE A 189 27.29 26.82 -12.43
CA ILE A 189 27.30 25.37 -12.64
C ILE A 189 27.02 25.06 -14.12
N SER A 190 27.82 24.17 -14.70
CA SER A 190 27.57 23.63 -16.04
C SER A 190 26.39 22.66 -16.02
N VAL A 191 25.35 22.98 -16.79
CA VAL A 191 24.19 22.11 -17.05
C VAL A 191 24.27 21.61 -18.49
N TRP A 192 24.36 20.30 -18.66
CA TRP A 192 24.38 19.67 -19.98
C TRP A 192 22.97 19.26 -20.37
N VAL A 193 22.51 19.71 -21.54
CA VAL A 193 21.14 19.46 -22.03
C VAL A 193 21.20 18.71 -23.35
N GLY A 194 20.67 17.50 -23.37
CA GLY A 194 20.45 16.66 -24.55
C GLY A 194 19.04 16.86 -25.07
N THR A 195 18.93 17.48 -26.25
CA THR A 195 17.65 17.71 -26.92
C THR A 195 17.42 16.64 -27.99
N PRO A 196 16.28 15.92 -27.96
CA PRO A 196 15.96 14.93 -28.98
C PRO A 196 15.94 15.52 -30.40
N PRO A 197 16.17 14.69 -31.44
CA PRO A 197 15.92 15.09 -32.82
C PRO A 197 14.47 15.57 -33.01
N ALA A 198 14.29 16.56 -33.89
CA ALA A 198 12.97 17.09 -34.22
C ALA A 198 12.01 15.99 -34.70
N GLY A 199 10.75 16.07 -34.27
CA GLY A 199 9.71 15.07 -34.61
C GLY A 199 9.73 13.81 -33.74
N THR A 200 10.50 13.79 -32.65
CA THR A 200 10.41 12.73 -31.62
C THR A 200 9.64 13.25 -30.40
N ASP A 201 8.70 12.45 -29.90
CA ASP A 201 7.90 12.77 -28.70
C ASP A 201 8.66 12.46 -27.39
N LEU A 202 9.98 12.59 -27.40
CA LEU A 202 10.81 12.26 -26.25
C LEU A 202 11.14 13.52 -25.44
N PRO A 203 11.13 13.47 -24.09
CA PRO A 203 11.54 14.61 -23.29
C PRO A 203 13.06 14.79 -23.36
N SER A 204 13.53 16.03 -23.27
CA SER A 204 14.96 16.33 -23.11
C SER A 204 15.54 15.64 -21.88
N ILE A 205 16.84 15.34 -21.89
CA ILE A 205 17.58 14.90 -20.71
C ILE A 205 18.54 16.03 -20.36
N ALA A 206 18.66 16.33 -19.07
CA ALA A 206 19.66 17.25 -18.57
C ALA A 206 20.42 16.62 -17.41
N TYR A 207 21.67 17.02 -17.21
CA TYR A 207 22.41 16.68 -16.01
C TYR A 207 23.34 17.82 -15.57
N ALA A 208 23.62 17.85 -14.27
CA ALA A 208 24.61 18.73 -13.67
C ALA A 208 25.31 18.00 -12.52
N TYR A 209 26.47 18.54 -12.13
CA TYR A 209 27.20 18.09 -10.97
C TYR A 209 27.50 19.31 -10.09
N LEU A 210 27.05 19.28 -8.83
CA LEU A 210 27.20 20.37 -7.87
C LEU A 210 27.25 19.81 -6.45
N ASP A 211 28.01 20.45 -5.57
CA ASP A 211 28.02 20.17 -4.12
C ASP A 211 27.98 18.67 -3.76
N HIS A 212 28.98 17.92 -4.25
CA HIS A 212 29.09 16.48 -4.06
C HIS A 212 27.89 15.66 -4.56
N THR A 213 27.12 16.18 -5.51
CA THR A 213 25.83 15.61 -5.92
C THR A 213 25.69 15.59 -7.45
N ALA A 214 25.34 14.42 -7.97
CA ALA A 214 24.94 14.25 -9.36
C ALA A 214 23.43 14.50 -9.48
N VAL A 215 23.02 15.40 -10.37
CA VAL A 215 21.61 15.71 -10.64
C VAL A 215 21.31 15.39 -12.09
N ILE A 216 20.30 14.55 -12.32
CA ILE A 216 19.88 14.11 -13.66
C ILE A 216 18.38 14.32 -13.76
N GLY A 217 17.91 15.00 -14.79
CA GLY A 217 16.50 15.29 -14.94
C GLY A 217 16.01 15.24 -16.38
N ASN A 218 14.69 15.39 -16.54
CA ASN A 218 14.05 15.49 -17.85
C ASN A 218 13.81 16.96 -18.28
N SER A 219 14.37 17.92 -17.53
CA SER A 219 14.17 19.35 -17.75
C SER A 219 15.34 20.14 -17.19
N ALA A 220 15.94 21.01 -18.02
CA ALA A 220 16.96 21.95 -17.58
C ALA A 220 16.43 22.87 -16.48
N ALA A 221 15.19 23.36 -16.62
CA ALA A 221 14.55 24.23 -15.63
C ALA A 221 14.36 23.56 -14.24
N MET A 222 14.20 22.22 -14.22
CA MET A 222 14.17 21.48 -12.94
C MET A 222 15.55 21.46 -12.29
N ILE A 223 16.62 21.23 -13.07
CA ILE A 223 18.00 21.27 -12.58
C ILE A 223 18.38 22.67 -12.12
N ASP A 224 18.00 23.71 -12.87
CA ASP A 224 18.20 25.11 -12.49
C ASP A 224 17.55 25.42 -11.15
N SER A 225 16.34 24.90 -10.93
CA SER A 225 15.64 25.04 -9.64
C SER A 225 16.38 24.34 -8.50
N VAL A 226 16.96 23.16 -8.75
CA VAL A 226 17.78 22.43 -7.78
C VAL A 226 19.05 23.23 -7.43
N ILE A 227 19.75 23.77 -8.44
CA ILE A 227 20.93 24.64 -8.27
C ILE A 227 20.57 25.90 -7.47
N ASP A 228 19.47 26.56 -7.81
CA ASP A 228 19.02 27.77 -7.11
C ASP A 228 18.66 27.50 -5.66
N THR A 229 18.09 26.32 -5.37
CA THR A 229 17.72 25.92 -4.01
C THR A 229 18.95 25.61 -3.18
N ASP A 230 19.90 24.84 -3.74
CA ASP A 230 21.19 24.52 -3.09
C ASP A 230 21.97 25.79 -2.72
N GLN A 231 21.99 26.78 -3.61
CA GLN A 231 22.66 28.06 -3.39
C GLN A 231 21.86 29.05 -2.52
N GLY A 232 20.71 28.64 -1.98
CA GLY A 232 19.86 29.49 -1.13
C GLY A 232 19.18 30.64 -1.86
N ARG A 233 19.18 30.63 -3.20
CA ARG A 233 18.47 31.60 -4.06
C ARG A 233 16.96 31.29 -4.14
N ARG A 234 16.58 30.06 -3.75
CA ARG A 234 15.19 29.61 -3.62
C ARG A 234 14.97 28.85 -2.30
N PRO A 235 13.79 28.94 -1.66
CA PRO A 235 13.47 28.11 -0.49
C PRO A 235 13.46 26.62 -0.83
N ALA A 236 13.98 25.80 0.08
CA ALA A 236 13.96 24.34 -0.03
C ALA A 236 12.67 23.73 0.49
N LEU A 237 12.27 22.57 -0.03
CA LEU A 237 11.10 21.80 0.41
C LEU A 237 11.09 21.58 1.92
N ARG A 238 12.26 21.26 2.48
CA ARG A 238 12.47 21.04 3.91
C ARG A 238 12.10 22.24 4.80
N THR A 239 11.98 23.43 4.23
CA THR A 239 11.59 24.66 4.95
C THR A 239 10.08 24.91 4.94
N THR A 240 9.30 24.10 4.22
CA THR A 240 7.84 24.28 4.14
C THR A 240 7.14 23.71 5.37
N ALA A 241 6.06 24.37 5.79
CA ALA A 241 5.26 23.92 6.94
C ALA A 241 4.64 22.54 6.70
N ALA A 242 4.15 22.26 5.49
CA ALA A 242 3.54 20.97 5.14
C ALA A 242 4.56 19.82 5.22
N TYR A 243 5.77 20.01 4.68
CA TYR A 243 6.83 19.01 4.77
C TYR A 243 7.23 18.75 6.22
N THR A 244 7.51 19.82 6.98
CA THR A 244 7.95 19.70 8.37
C THR A 244 6.88 19.06 9.27
N SER A 245 5.59 19.43 9.12
CA SER A 245 4.51 18.82 9.88
C SER A 245 4.31 17.34 9.54
N THR A 246 4.54 16.96 8.29
CA THR A 246 4.44 15.55 7.86
C THR A 246 5.59 14.73 8.43
N LEU A 247 6.83 15.22 8.32
CA LEU A 247 8.00 14.49 8.82
C LEU A 247 8.02 14.35 10.35
N GLN A 248 7.40 15.28 11.09
CA GLN A 248 7.24 15.17 12.54
C GLN A 248 6.37 13.98 12.97
N ARG A 249 5.57 13.42 12.04
CA ARG A 249 4.72 12.24 12.29
C ARG A 249 5.35 10.93 11.87
N LEU A 250 6.45 10.97 11.13
CA LEU A 250 7.14 9.78 10.65
C LEU A 250 8.34 9.45 11.55
N PRO A 251 8.72 8.17 11.69
CA PRO A 251 9.92 7.80 12.42
C PRO A 251 11.16 8.53 11.91
N ALA A 252 11.95 9.07 12.83
CA ALA A 252 13.21 9.74 12.50
C ALA A 252 14.24 8.75 11.93
N GLU A 253 14.27 7.53 12.47
CA GLU A 253 15.10 6.44 11.96
C GLU A 253 14.35 5.65 10.90
N ARG A 254 14.86 5.70 9.67
CA ARG A 254 14.20 5.13 8.48
C ARG A 254 15.22 4.79 7.40
N VAL A 255 14.85 3.87 6.53
CA VAL A 255 15.64 3.43 5.35
C VAL A 255 15.12 4.06 4.07
N ALA A 256 13.87 4.54 4.06
CA ALA A 256 13.31 5.33 2.98
C ALA A 256 12.29 6.35 3.49
N LEU A 257 12.11 7.40 2.71
CA LEU A 257 11.12 8.44 2.94
C LEU A 257 10.51 8.84 1.59
N ALA A 258 9.19 8.96 1.54
CA ALA A 258 8.50 9.67 0.48
C ALA A 258 7.61 10.75 1.09
N TYR A 259 7.45 11.85 0.38
CA TYR A 259 6.61 12.98 0.70
C TYR A 259 5.88 13.40 -0.57
N ALA A 260 4.64 13.81 -0.42
CA ALA A 260 3.91 14.42 -1.49
C ALA A 260 3.01 15.57 -1.01
N SER A 261 2.90 16.59 -1.86
CA SER A 261 2.03 17.73 -1.65
C SER A 261 0.58 17.33 -1.92
N GLY A 262 -0.32 17.69 -1.01
CA GLY A 262 -1.76 17.49 -1.20
C GLY A 262 -2.27 18.17 -2.47
N PRO A 263 -1.98 19.47 -2.70
CA PRO A 263 -2.37 20.16 -3.93
C PRO A 263 -1.82 19.52 -5.22
N GLY A 264 -0.58 19.03 -5.21
CA GLY A 264 0.05 18.41 -6.37
C GLY A 264 -0.59 17.07 -6.73
N ILE A 265 -0.75 16.17 -5.75
CA ILE A 265 -1.39 14.86 -5.99
C ILE A 265 -2.86 15.04 -6.38
N THR A 266 -3.60 15.88 -5.66
CA THR A 266 -5.03 16.07 -5.94
C THR A 266 -5.25 16.73 -7.30
N GLY A 267 -4.40 17.68 -7.69
CA GLY A 267 -4.39 18.26 -9.03
C GLY A 267 -4.11 17.22 -10.12
N ALA A 268 -3.11 16.35 -9.92
CA ALA A 268 -2.78 15.27 -10.85
C ALA A 268 -3.92 14.25 -10.99
N LEU A 269 -4.53 13.84 -9.87
CA LEU A 269 -5.66 12.92 -9.86
C LEU A 269 -6.90 13.53 -10.51
N ARG A 270 -7.20 14.80 -10.24
CA ARG A 270 -8.28 15.55 -10.89
C ARG A 270 -8.10 15.60 -12.40
N LYS A 271 -6.87 15.81 -12.86
CA LYS A 271 -6.52 15.76 -14.29
C LYS A 271 -6.73 14.36 -14.86
N ALA A 272 -6.26 13.32 -14.17
CA ALA A 272 -6.44 11.93 -14.61
C ALA A 272 -7.92 11.54 -14.72
N LEU A 273 -8.76 11.91 -13.74
CA LEU A 273 -10.21 11.70 -13.78
C LEU A 273 -10.87 12.41 -14.97
N SER A 274 -10.40 13.62 -15.28
CA SER A 274 -10.87 14.37 -16.45
C SER A 274 -10.46 13.68 -17.75
N ASP A 275 -9.23 13.17 -17.83
CA ASP A 275 -8.69 12.48 -19.00
C ASP A 275 -9.35 11.11 -19.23
N THR A 276 -9.82 10.42 -18.19
CA THR A 276 -10.53 9.12 -18.30
C THR A 276 -12.02 9.24 -18.65
N GLY A 277 -12.53 10.46 -18.88
CA GLY A 277 -13.95 10.70 -19.16
C GLY A 277 -14.85 10.63 -17.92
N LEU A 278 -14.27 10.52 -16.72
CA LEU A 278 -14.98 10.63 -15.43
C LEU A 278 -15.05 12.09 -14.94
N GLY A 279 -14.80 13.05 -15.82
CA GLY A 279 -14.84 14.49 -15.55
C GLY A 279 -16.24 15.08 -15.43
N ASP A 280 -17.25 14.29 -15.05
CA ASP A 280 -18.58 14.82 -14.76
C ASP A 280 -18.46 15.92 -13.69
N PRO A 281 -19.06 17.12 -13.89
CA PRO A 281 -18.92 18.22 -12.94
C PRO A 281 -19.36 17.88 -11.51
N SER A 282 -20.30 16.96 -11.34
CA SER A 282 -20.81 16.54 -10.03
C SER A 282 -19.79 15.65 -9.32
N VAL A 283 -19.18 14.71 -10.04
CA VAL A 283 -18.11 13.84 -9.54
C VAL A 283 -16.87 14.67 -9.18
N LEU A 284 -16.47 15.59 -10.05
CA LEU A 284 -15.34 16.48 -9.80
C LEU A 284 -15.59 17.40 -8.60
N LYS A 285 -16.82 17.87 -8.40
CA LYS A 285 -17.17 18.69 -7.23
C LYS A 285 -17.07 17.91 -5.92
N LEU A 286 -17.53 16.66 -5.90
CA LEU A 286 -17.37 15.76 -4.75
C LEU A 286 -15.89 15.48 -4.46
N PHE A 287 -15.11 15.23 -5.51
CA PHE A 287 -13.66 15.09 -5.40
C PHE A 287 -13.01 16.36 -4.83
N ASP A 288 -13.30 17.54 -5.41
CA ASP A 288 -12.74 18.82 -5.02
C ASP A 288 -13.07 19.18 -3.55
N GLN A 289 -14.23 18.76 -3.05
CA GLN A 289 -14.62 18.91 -1.64
C GLN A 289 -13.72 18.12 -0.69
N GLY A 290 -13.49 16.84 -0.96
CA GLY A 290 -12.60 16.00 -0.13
C GLY A 290 -11.13 16.37 -0.32
N ALA A 291 -10.70 16.54 -1.56
CA ALA A 291 -9.32 16.86 -1.93
C ALA A 291 -8.83 18.19 -1.34
N GLY A 292 -9.72 19.16 -1.16
CA GLY A 292 -9.37 20.49 -0.67
C GLY A 292 -8.82 20.51 0.76
N SER A 293 -9.08 19.47 1.57
CA SER A 293 -8.60 19.35 2.94
C SER A 293 -7.19 18.76 3.02
N LEU A 294 -6.77 17.94 2.06
CA LEU A 294 -5.46 17.30 2.07
C LEU A 294 -4.31 18.31 1.93
N ARG A 295 -3.42 18.38 2.91
CA ARG A 295 -2.23 19.24 2.87
C ARG A 295 -1.01 18.50 2.35
N SER A 296 -0.79 17.27 2.82
CA SER A 296 0.36 16.46 2.44
C SER A 296 0.22 15.01 2.87
N LEU A 297 0.96 14.16 2.19
CA LEU A 297 1.18 12.75 2.53
C LEU A 297 2.68 12.53 2.76
N GLY A 298 3.01 11.61 3.65
CA GLY A 298 4.36 11.12 3.83
C GLY A 298 4.38 9.64 4.13
N LEU A 299 5.39 8.94 3.63
CA LEU A 299 5.63 7.52 3.88
C LEU A 299 7.05 7.36 4.38
N ALA A 300 7.25 6.68 5.50
CA ALA A 300 8.57 6.23 5.93
C ALA A 300 8.59 4.71 5.98
N VAL A 301 9.74 4.12 5.63
CA VAL A 301 9.99 2.69 5.83
C VAL A 301 11.14 2.56 6.80
N SER A 302 10.98 1.74 7.83
CA SER A 302 12.01 1.43 8.82
C SER A 302 12.16 -0.08 9.02
N ALA A 303 13.34 -0.49 9.41
CA ALA A 303 13.64 -1.85 9.82
C ALA A 303 13.58 -1.93 11.34
N GLN A 304 12.81 -2.90 11.82
CA GLN A 304 12.74 -3.30 13.21
C GLN A 304 13.50 -4.60 13.41
N HIS A 305 13.81 -4.92 14.68
CA HIS A 305 14.62 -6.09 15.04
C HIS A 305 14.05 -7.43 14.52
N ASN A 306 12.74 -7.49 14.26
CA ASN A 306 11.99 -8.67 13.85
C ASN A 306 10.99 -8.39 12.72
N GLY A 307 11.17 -7.30 11.96
CA GLY A 307 10.30 -7.02 10.82
C GLY A 307 10.60 -5.72 10.10
N LEU A 308 9.77 -5.40 9.11
CA LEU A 308 9.75 -4.11 8.42
C LEU A 308 8.49 -3.34 8.81
N GLU A 309 8.63 -2.04 8.99
CA GLU A 309 7.55 -1.13 9.33
C GLU A 309 7.45 -0.05 8.26
N ALA A 310 6.22 0.25 7.85
CA ALA A 310 5.90 1.35 6.97
C ALA A 310 4.87 2.25 7.64
N ASP A 311 5.23 3.51 7.84
CA ASP A 311 4.39 4.53 8.45
C ASP A 311 3.93 5.51 7.39
N LEU A 312 2.63 5.63 7.21
CA LEU A 312 2.00 6.62 6.36
C LEU A 312 1.44 7.74 7.24
N ALA A 313 1.80 8.99 6.96
CA ALA A 313 1.26 10.17 7.61
C ALA A 313 0.43 10.99 6.62
N GLU A 314 -0.83 11.23 6.96
CA GLU A 314 -1.70 12.18 6.29
C GLU A 314 -1.83 13.44 7.15
N VAL A 315 -1.62 14.59 6.52
CA VAL A 315 -1.85 15.90 7.15
C VAL A 315 -2.98 16.61 6.42
N THR A 316 -3.99 17.01 7.19
CA THR A 316 -5.25 17.53 6.68
C THR A 316 -5.59 18.86 7.35
N ASP A 317 -6.18 19.76 6.57
CA ASP A 317 -6.67 21.05 7.01
C ASP A 317 -8.01 20.90 7.74
N THR A 318 -7.97 20.82 9.06
CA THR A 318 -9.16 20.66 9.91
C THR A 318 -10.18 21.78 9.74
N SER A 319 -9.75 22.97 9.32
CA SER A 319 -10.68 24.09 9.09
C SER A 319 -11.58 23.86 7.87
N LYS A 320 -11.18 22.94 6.98
CA LYS A 320 -11.95 22.56 5.78
C LYS A 320 -12.78 21.30 5.99
N LEU A 321 -12.66 20.64 7.14
CA LEU A 321 -13.42 19.45 7.47
C LEU A 321 -14.80 19.81 8.05
N THR A 322 -15.80 19.05 7.62
CA THR A 322 -17.15 19.06 8.20
C THR A 322 -17.11 18.64 9.68
N PRO A 323 -18.14 18.98 10.48
CA PRO A 323 -18.24 18.49 11.86
C PRO A 323 -18.19 16.96 11.97
N ALA A 324 -18.78 16.26 11.01
CA ALA A 324 -18.81 14.80 10.99
C ALA A 324 -17.43 14.20 10.69
N GLU A 325 -16.70 14.73 9.70
CA GLU A 325 -15.31 14.31 9.44
C GLU A 325 -14.39 14.62 10.64
N ARG A 326 -14.58 15.76 11.30
CA ARG A 326 -13.83 16.09 12.53
C ARG A 326 -14.14 15.16 13.70
N ALA A 327 -15.37 14.64 13.78
CA ALA A 327 -15.75 13.65 14.77
C ALA A 327 -15.12 12.29 14.46
N ALA A 328 -15.08 11.89 13.18
CA ALA A 328 -14.44 10.65 12.74
C ALA A 328 -12.91 10.62 13.00
N LEU A 329 -12.25 11.78 12.99
CA LEU A 329 -10.82 11.92 13.30
C LEU A 329 -10.50 12.05 14.81
N GLN A 330 -11.50 11.95 15.70
CA GLN A 330 -11.23 11.92 17.13
C GLN A 330 -10.62 10.57 17.52
N PRO A 331 -9.65 10.53 18.46
CA PRO A 331 -9.15 9.28 19.00
C PRO A 331 -10.32 8.44 19.55
N SER A 332 -10.45 7.19 19.10
CA SER A 332 -11.47 6.28 19.65
C SER A 332 -11.07 5.77 21.03
N ALA A 333 -12.02 5.22 21.78
CA ALA A 333 -11.72 4.48 23.00
C ALA A 333 -11.19 3.08 22.65
N THR A 334 -10.53 2.42 23.59
CA THR A 334 -10.07 1.03 23.45
C THR A 334 -11.18 0.11 22.97
N ASN A 335 -10.97 -0.56 21.84
CA ASN A 335 -11.93 -1.48 21.25
C ASN A 335 -12.10 -2.73 22.13
N ALA A 336 -13.26 -2.86 22.76
CA ALA A 336 -13.59 -3.94 23.69
C ALA A 336 -13.64 -5.33 23.02
N THR A 337 -13.79 -5.43 21.69
CA THR A 337 -13.88 -6.72 21.00
C THR A 337 -12.56 -7.47 20.98
N LEU A 338 -11.42 -6.79 21.14
CA LEU A 338 -10.09 -7.42 21.12
C LEU A 338 -9.91 -8.48 22.21
N ASP A 339 -10.67 -8.37 23.30
CA ASP A 339 -10.65 -9.33 24.41
C ASP A 339 -11.41 -10.63 24.14
N TRP A 340 -12.15 -10.66 23.03
CA TRP A 340 -13.04 -11.77 22.65
C TRP A 340 -12.48 -12.60 21.50
N ILE A 341 -11.40 -12.15 20.87
CA ILE A 341 -10.84 -12.81 19.67
C ILE A 341 -10.01 -14.03 20.09
N PRO A 342 -10.37 -15.26 19.67
CA PRO A 342 -9.68 -16.48 20.07
C PRO A 342 -8.19 -16.50 19.77
N ALA A 343 -7.40 -17.05 20.68
CA ALA A 343 -5.94 -17.18 20.50
C ALA A 343 -5.53 -18.01 19.28
N ASP A 344 -6.42 -18.85 18.74
CA ASP A 344 -6.20 -19.69 17.55
C ASP A 344 -6.73 -19.06 16.24
N ALA A 345 -7.24 -17.81 16.28
CA ALA A 345 -7.63 -17.08 15.09
C ALA A 345 -6.46 -16.84 14.12
N ALA A 346 -6.70 -17.03 12.83
CA ALA A 346 -5.74 -16.75 11.77
C ALA A 346 -5.62 -15.25 11.50
N GLY A 347 -6.61 -14.45 11.90
CA GLY A 347 -6.54 -13.01 11.84
C GLY A 347 -7.84 -12.34 12.24
N PHE A 348 -7.80 -11.01 12.32
CA PHE A 348 -8.97 -10.18 12.58
C PHE A 348 -8.82 -8.78 11.98
N VAL A 349 -9.94 -8.11 11.85
CA VAL A 349 -10.03 -6.65 11.71
C VAL A 349 -10.94 -6.11 12.80
N ALA A 350 -10.53 -5.06 13.49
CA ALA A 350 -11.25 -4.42 14.58
C ALA A 350 -11.27 -2.92 14.37
N PHE A 351 -12.40 -2.28 14.60
CA PHE A 351 -12.59 -0.84 14.44
C PHE A 351 -13.54 -0.31 15.51
N GLY A 352 -13.22 0.87 16.04
CA GLY A 352 -14.13 1.65 16.88
C GLY A 352 -14.91 2.66 16.04
N GLY A 353 -15.91 3.31 16.65
CA GLY A 353 -16.61 4.43 16.01
C GLY A 353 -17.53 4.06 14.84
N LEU A 354 -17.86 2.77 14.63
CA LEU A 354 -18.75 2.35 13.53
C LEU A 354 -20.12 3.03 13.63
N LYS A 355 -20.62 3.19 14.86
CA LYS A 355 -21.91 3.82 15.13
C LYS A 355 -21.93 5.24 14.56
N GLU A 356 -20.93 6.03 14.90
CA GLU A 356 -20.75 7.42 14.45
C GLU A 356 -20.53 7.48 12.94
N GLY A 357 -19.75 6.55 12.38
CA GLY A 357 -19.52 6.45 10.94
C GLY A 357 -20.79 6.16 10.13
N ILE A 358 -21.59 5.17 10.55
CA ILE A 358 -22.86 4.83 9.91
C ILE A 358 -23.88 5.96 10.13
N GLN A 359 -23.97 6.54 11.32
CA GLN A 359 -24.85 7.68 11.59
C GLN A 359 -24.49 8.90 10.74
N SER A 360 -23.19 9.18 10.58
CA SER A 360 -22.68 10.22 9.70
C SER A 360 -23.06 9.96 8.24
N LEU A 361 -22.93 8.73 7.75
CA LEU A 361 -23.36 8.35 6.40
C LEU A 361 -24.87 8.52 6.21
N ILE A 362 -25.68 8.08 7.19
CA ILE A 362 -27.14 8.21 7.15
C ILE A 362 -27.56 9.68 7.18
N GLN A 363 -26.94 10.50 8.03
CA GLN A 363 -27.24 11.94 8.16
C GLN A 363 -26.70 12.78 6.99
N GLY A 364 -25.57 12.34 6.41
CA GLY A 364 -24.90 12.99 5.29
C GLY A 364 -25.53 12.68 3.93
N MET A 365 -26.36 11.63 3.83
CA MET A 365 -27.17 11.36 2.65
C MET A 365 -28.25 12.45 2.52
N PRO A 366 -28.20 13.32 1.49
CA PRO A 366 -29.30 14.23 1.23
C PRO A 366 -30.52 13.40 0.86
N SER A 367 -31.68 13.74 1.41
CA SER A 367 -32.97 13.17 1.01
C SER A 367 -33.07 13.18 -0.54
N GLY A 368 -32.88 12.00 -1.17
CA GLY A 368 -32.93 11.83 -2.63
C GLY A 368 -31.63 11.96 -3.44
N ALA A 369 -30.42 11.88 -2.86
CA ALA A 369 -29.17 12.06 -3.62
C ALA A 369 -28.07 10.98 -3.40
N GLY A 370 -28.41 9.70 -3.55
CA GLY A 370 -27.41 8.70 -3.96
C GLY A 370 -27.11 8.86 -5.46
N SER A 371 -25.88 8.64 -5.92
CA SER A 371 -25.53 8.64 -7.36
C SER A 371 -26.30 7.57 -8.18
N THR A 372 -27.03 6.69 -7.50
CA THR A 372 -27.94 5.67 -8.05
C THR A 372 -29.42 5.94 -7.74
N GLY A 373 -29.76 7.00 -6.99
CA GLY A 373 -31.13 7.30 -6.54
C GLY A 373 -31.70 6.36 -5.47
N LEU A 374 -30.91 5.43 -4.91
CA LEU A 374 -31.37 4.56 -3.82
C LEU A 374 -31.36 5.28 -2.47
N ASP A 375 -32.55 5.40 -1.88
CA ASP A 375 -32.71 5.73 -0.46
C ASP A 375 -32.60 4.44 0.37
N LEU A 376 -31.49 4.30 1.11
CA LEU A 376 -31.26 3.17 2.01
C LEU A 376 -31.90 3.36 3.39
N THR A 377 -32.42 4.55 3.72
CA THR A 377 -33.01 4.80 5.04
C THR A 377 -34.26 3.96 5.25
N ALA A 378 -35.19 3.95 4.30
CA ALA A 378 -36.41 3.14 4.40
C ALA A 378 -36.14 1.62 4.50
N PRO A 379 -35.26 1.00 3.69
CA PRO A 379 -34.85 -0.39 3.88
C PRO A 379 -34.20 -0.67 5.24
N LEU A 380 -33.29 0.19 5.70
CA LEU A 380 -32.61 0.02 6.99
C LEU A 380 -33.56 0.23 8.18
N HIS A 381 -34.54 1.13 8.07
CA HIS A 381 -35.61 1.30 9.05
C HIS A 381 -36.55 0.10 9.06
N ALA A 382 -36.96 -0.40 7.88
CA ALA A 382 -37.81 -1.58 7.78
C ALA A 382 -37.16 -2.84 8.37
N LEU A 383 -35.83 -2.93 8.33
CA LEU A 383 -35.04 -3.95 8.99
C LEU A 383 -34.81 -3.69 10.48
N GLY A 384 -35.32 -2.61 11.07
CA GLY A 384 -35.11 -2.26 12.48
C GLY A 384 -33.68 -1.86 12.83
N LEU A 385 -32.85 -1.53 11.83
CA LEU A 385 -31.44 -1.22 12.03
C LEU A 385 -31.21 0.23 12.47
N SER A 386 -31.85 1.19 11.81
CA SER A 386 -31.55 2.63 11.91
C SER A 386 -32.62 3.48 12.60
N ASP A 387 -33.72 2.86 13.06
CA ASP A 387 -34.71 3.58 13.88
C ASP A 387 -34.07 4.17 15.16
N PRO A 388 -34.65 5.22 15.77
CA PRO A 388 -34.18 5.76 17.06
C PRO A 388 -34.16 4.74 18.21
N LYS A 389 -34.84 3.60 18.06
CA LYS A 389 -34.82 2.42 18.95
C LYS A 389 -34.30 1.15 18.23
N GLY A 390 -33.75 1.32 17.04
CA GLY A 390 -33.19 0.24 16.24
C GLY A 390 -31.87 -0.24 16.83
N VAL A 391 -31.41 -1.41 16.38
CA VAL A 391 -30.24 -2.08 16.99
C VAL A 391 -28.97 -1.22 16.96
N LEU A 392 -28.79 -0.36 15.95
CA LEU A 392 -27.63 0.53 15.83
C LEU A 392 -27.53 1.53 16.98
N SER A 393 -28.67 1.94 17.57
CA SER A 393 -28.69 2.86 18.71
C SER A 393 -28.08 2.23 19.98
N HIS A 394 -28.12 0.90 20.07
CA HIS A 394 -27.64 0.11 21.19
C HIS A 394 -26.21 -0.44 21.00
N LEU A 395 -25.63 -0.30 19.80
CA LEU A 395 -24.22 -0.59 19.59
C LEU A 395 -23.37 0.55 20.15
N THR A 396 -22.23 0.20 20.73
CA THR A 396 -21.28 1.16 21.31
C THR A 396 -20.31 1.73 20.26
N GLY A 397 -20.19 1.08 19.10
CA GLY A 397 -19.30 1.46 18.00
C GLY A 397 -18.11 0.54 17.80
N ASP A 398 -17.77 -0.27 18.82
CA ASP A 398 -16.71 -1.27 18.74
C ASP A 398 -17.18 -2.53 18.02
N VAL A 399 -16.48 -2.88 16.95
CA VAL A 399 -16.77 -4.05 16.12
C VAL A 399 -15.48 -4.74 15.73
N ALA A 400 -15.53 -6.07 15.60
CA ALA A 400 -14.48 -6.85 14.96
C ALA A 400 -15.04 -7.99 14.11
N LEU A 401 -14.28 -8.37 13.10
CA LEU A 401 -14.45 -9.60 12.35
C LEU A 401 -13.18 -10.43 12.54
N GLU A 402 -13.33 -11.66 13.03
CA GLU A 402 -12.23 -12.60 13.15
C GLU A 402 -12.42 -13.79 12.20
N VAL A 403 -11.30 -14.39 11.80
CA VAL A 403 -11.27 -15.56 10.93
C VAL A 403 -10.41 -16.64 11.57
N ARG A 404 -10.93 -17.86 11.63
CA ARG A 404 -10.25 -19.05 12.14
C ARG A 404 -10.07 -20.09 11.06
N THR A 405 -8.86 -20.64 10.99
CA THR A 405 -8.55 -21.75 10.10
C THR A 405 -8.60 -23.05 10.91
N GLY A 406 -9.79 -23.66 10.99
CA GLY A 406 -10.01 -24.90 11.73
C GLY A 406 -9.29 -26.12 11.12
N SER A 407 -9.19 -27.19 11.91
CA SER A 407 -8.51 -28.43 11.51
C SER A 407 -9.40 -29.47 10.81
N GLY A 408 -10.70 -29.19 10.60
CA GLY A 408 -11.67 -30.19 10.13
C GLY A 408 -12.78 -29.72 9.19
N SER A 409 -12.84 -28.45 8.79
CA SER A 409 -13.82 -27.94 7.81
C SER A 409 -13.13 -27.48 6.54
N ALA A 410 -13.80 -27.66 5.39
CA ALA A 410 -13.32 -27.15 4.10
C ALA A 410 -13.34 -25.61 4.03
N PHE A 411 -14.09 -24.96 4.92
CA PHE A 411 -14.24 -23.51 4.98
C PHE A 411 -13.65 -22.97 6.29
N PRO A 412 -12.99 -21.79 6.27
CA PRO A 412 -12.59 -21.12 7.49
C PRO A 412 -13.82 -20.75 8.33
N GLY A 413 -13.68 -20.88 9.65
CA GLY A 413 -14.61 -20.34 10.63
C GLY A 413 -14.40 -18.83 10.81
N GLY A 414 -15.32 -18.18 11.51
CA GLY A 414 -15.19 -16.77 11.84
C GLY A 414 -16.44 -16.20 12.50
N ALA A 415 -16.24 -15.13 13.26
CA ALA A 415 -17.27 -14.41 13.98
C ALA A 415 -17.22 -12.90 13.73
N LEU A 416 -18.41 -12.31 13.62
CA LEU A 416 -18.63 -10.89 13.79
C LEU A 416 -18.90 -10.61 15.27
N LEU A 417 -18.19 -9.64 15.83
CA LEU A 417 -18.26 -9.18 17.22
C LEU A 417 -18.71 -7.73 17.23
N ALA A 418 -19.64 -7.36 18.10
CA ALA A 418 -20.04 -5.98 18.29
C ALA A 418 -20.40 -5.71 19.74
N ALA A 419 -19.83 -4.66 20.35
CA ALA A 419 -20.17 -4.31 21.72
C ALA A 419 -21.50 -3.53 21.78
N THR A 420 -22.30 -3.81 22.81
CA THR A 420 -23.64 -3.27 23.02
C THR A 420 -23.82 -2.73 24.44
N ASP A 421 -24.59 -1.65 24.58
CA ASP A 421 -25.02 -1.10 25.87
C ASP A 421 -26.36 -1.68 26.35
N ASP A 422 -27.09 -2.39 25.48
CA ASP A 422 -28.38 -3.01 25.77
C ASP A 422 -28.46 -4.42 25.16
N ALA A 423 -28.01 -5.41 25.94
CA ALA A 423 -28.03 -6.80 25.54
C ALA A 423 -29.45 -7.33 25.27
N ALA A 424 -30.47 -6.83 25.98
CA ALA A 424 -31.85 -7.29 25.83
C ALA A 424 -32.46 -6.79 24.52
N ALA A 425 -32.23 -5.52 24.18
CA ALA A 425 -32.69 -4.94 22.91
C ALA A 425 -32.06 -5.66 21.71
N VAL A 426 -30.73 -5.87 21.73
CA VAL A 426 -30.05 -6.58 20.63
C VAL A 426 -30.50 -8.03 20.53
N ARG A 427 -30.68 -8.73 21.66
CA ARG A 427 -31.17 -10.10 21.63
C ARG A 427 -32.58 -10.20 21.03
N SER A 428 -33.48 -9.31 21.46
CA SER A 428 -34.84 -9.26 20.89
C SER A 428 -34.83 -9.00 19.38
N PHE A 429 -33.90 -8.17 18.91
CA PHE A 429 -33.69 -7.90 17.49
C PHE A 429 -33.23 -9.16 16.73
N LEU A 430 -32.20 -9.85 17.24
CA LEU A 430 -31.67 -11.07 16.62
C LEU A 430 -32.70 -12.21 16.65
N ASP A 431 -33.43 -12.39 17.75
CA ASP A 431 -34.54 -13.35 17.85
C ASP A 431 -35.62 -13.07 16.79
N GLY A 432 -35.96 -11.80 16.55
CA GLY A 432 -36.87 -11.37 15.50
C GLY A 432 -36.36 -11.70 14.09
N LEU A 433 -35.09 -11.44 13.81
CA LEU A 433 -34.46 -11.82 12.53
C LEU A 433 -34.51 -13.33 12.31
N VAL A 434 -34.09 -14.11 13.32
CA VAL A 434 -34.03 -15.57 13.23
C VAL A 434 -35.41 -16.21 13.14
N ALA A 435 -36.44 -15.64 13.76
CA ALA A 435 -37.82 -16.08 13.56
C ALA A 435 -38.25 -16.04 12.08
N GLY A 436 -37.77 -15.05 11.30
CA GLY A 436 -37.96 -14.99 9.85
C GLY A 436 -37.28 -16.13 9.10
N PHE A 437 -36.11 -16.58 9.57
CA PHE A 437 -35.38 -17.74 9.03
C PHE A 437 -35.90 -19.10 9.53
N GLY A 438 -36.67 -19.13 10.62
CA GLY A 438 -37.25 -20.37 11.16
C GLY A 438 -38.19 -21.08 10.18
N ALA A 439 -38.65 -20.39 9.13
CA ALA A 439 -39.37 -21.01 8.01
C ALA A 439 -38.47 -21.84 7.07
N LEU A 440 -37.15 -21.62 7.07
CA LEU A 440 -36.16 -22.29 6.21
C LEU A 440 -35.43 -23.45 6.91
N ALA A 441 -35.26 -23.39 8.23
CA ALA A 441 -34.60 -24.43 9.03
C ALA A 441 -35.06 -24.41 10.49
N PRO A 442 -35.09 -25.57 11.19
CA PRO A 442 -35.42 -25.61 12.61
C PRO A 442 -34.34 -24.92 13.45
N ILE A 443 -34.74 -23.92 14.23
CA ILE A 443 -33.84 -23.20 15.13
C ILE A 443 -33.42 -24.12 16.28
N HIS A 444 -32.14 -24.13 16.60
CA HIS A 444 -31.60 -24.84 17.75
C HIS A 444 -31.10 -23.86 18.80
N THR A 445 -31.23 -24.21 20.07
CA THR A 445 -30.79 -23.37 21.18
C THR A 445 -30.11 -24.23 22.23
N GLU A 446 -28.97 -23.75 22.71
CA GLU A 446 -28.20 -24.39 23.76
C GLU A 446 -27.68 -23.35 24.75
N THR A 447 -27.31 -23.79 25.96
CA THR A 447 -26.64 -22.95 26.94
C THR A 447 -25.18 -23.36 27.05
N TYR A 448 -24.28 -22.38 26.93
CA TYR A 448 -22.84 -22.56 27.09
C TYR A 448 -22.28 -21.44 27.95
N ARG A 449 -21.58 -21.79 29.04
CA ARG A 449 -21.02 -20.82 30.01
C ARG A 449 -22.01 -19.76 30.50
N GLY A 450 -23.28 -20.13 30.64
CA GLY A 450 -24.34 -19.20 31.06
C GLY A 450 -24.89 -18.30 29.95
N ALA A 451 -24.28 -18.29 28.77
CA ALA A 451 -24.81 -17.63 27.57
C ALA A 451 -25.73 -18.57 26.79
N THR A 452 -26.80 -18.04 26.22
CA THR A 452 -27.66 -18.78 25.29
C THR A 452 -27.10 -18.65 23.88
N ILE A 453 -26.77 -19.76 23.23
CA ILE A 453 -26.39 -19.81 21.82
C ILE A 453 -27.60 -20.27 21.02
N THR A 454 -28.01 -19.47 20.04
CA THR A 454 -29.07 -19.82 19.08
C THR A 454 -28.43 -20.07 17.72
N SER A 455 -28.72 -21.21 17.09
CA SER A 455 -28.15 -21.61 15.81
C SER A 455 -29.20 -22.00 14.78
N ILE A 456 -28.83 -21.80 13.51
CA ILE A 456 -29.66 -22.04 12.34
C ILE A 456 -28.95 -23.12 11.49
N PRO A 457 -29.25 -24.42 11.71
CA PRO A 457 -28.67 -25.50 10.92
C PRO A 457 -29.24 -25.47 9.49
N ILE A 458 -28.50 -24.89 8.55
CA ILE A 458 -28.91 -24.83 7.14
C ILE A 458 -28.68 -26.21 6.48
N PRO A 459 -29.73 -26.84 5.92
CA PRO A 459 -29.59 -28.13 5.24
C PRO A 459 -28.54 -28.08 4.12
N GLY A 460 -27.65 -29.07 4.07
CA GLY A 460 -26.57 -29.17 3.08
C GLY A 460 -25.29 -28.39 3.42
N LEU A 461 -25.29 -27.57 4.47
CA LEU A 461 -24.09 -26.83 4.93
C LEU A 461 -23.49 -27.39 6.23
N GLY A 462 -24.20 -28.25 6.94
CA GLY A 462 -23.72 -28.88 8.18
C GLY A 462 -22.46 -29.73 7.97
N ASP A 463 -22.37 -30.48 6.87
CA ASP A 463 -21.19 -31.29 6.53
C ASP A 463 -19.95 -30.42 6.22
N ALA A 464 -20.18 -29.16 5.83
CA ALA A 464 -19.15 -28.15 5.64
C ALA A 464 -18.76 -27.44 6.95
N GLY A 465 -19.38 -27.80 8.08
CA GLY A 465 -19.16 -27.18 9.39
C GLY A 465 -19.88 -25.84 9.58
N VAL A 466 -20.82 -25.49 8.71
CA VAL A 466 -21.50 -24.20 8.71
C VAL A 466 -22.91 -24.34 9.29
N ALA A 467 -23.15 -23.65 10.39
CA ALA A 467 -24.45 -23.55 11.06
C ALA A 467 -24.52 -22.21 11.79
N PRO A 468 -24.85 -21.10 11.09
CA PRO A 468 -24.78 -19.75 11.64
C PRO A 468 -25.41 -19.69 13.02
N ALA A 469 -24.68 -19.13 13.98
CA ALA A 469 -25.08 -19.08 15.37
C ALA A 469 -24.81 -17.71 15.94
N TYR A 470 -25.59 -17.31 16.94
CA TYR A 470 -25.36 -16.06 17.64
C TYR A 470 -25.57 -16.20 19.14
N THR A 471 -24.96 -15.28 19.88
CA THR A 471 -25.23 -15.06 21.30
C THR A 471 -25.07 -13.58 21.64
N VAL A 472 -25.63 -13.19 22.79
CA VAL A 472 -25.36 -11.90 23.43
C VAL A 472 -24.95 -12.19 24.87
N ALA A 473 -23.72 -11.84 25.23
CA ALA A 473 -23.11 -12.14 26.53
C ALA A 473 -22.18 -11.01 26.95
N ASP A 474 -22.22 -10.61 28.22
CA ASP A 474 -21.32 -9.61 28.83
C ASP A 474 -21.12 -8.32 28.00
N GLY A 475 -22.21 -7.79 27.43
CA GLY A 475 -22.18 -6.59 26.60
C GLY A 475 -21.59 -6.80 25.20
N MET A 476 -21.40 -8.05 24.78
CA MET A 476 -20.90 -8.42 23.46
C MET A 476 -21.96 -9.20 22.68
N VAL A 477 -22.13 -8.82 21.42
CA VAL A 477 -22.88 -9.55 20.40
C VAL A 477 -21.88 -10.39 19.62
N VAL A 478 -22.15 -11.68 19.48
CA VAL A 478 -21.30 -12.60 18.71
C VAL A 478 -22.18 -13.28 17.67
N ILE A 479 -21.82 -13.17 16.40
CA ILE A 479 -22.45 -13.89 15.28
C ILE A 479 -21.36 -14.72 14.62
N GLY A 480 -21.36 -16.03 14.90
CA GLY A 480 -20.37 -16.98 14.39
C GLY A 480 -20.91 -17.82 13.24
N SER A 481 -20.00 -18.32 12.41
CA SER A 481 -20.32 -19.26 11.32
C SER A 481 -20.86 -20.62 11.82
N SER A 482 -20.59 -20.97 13.09
CA SER A 482 -21.04 -22.20 13.74
C SER A 482 -21.21 -22.01 15.26
N PRO A 483 -21.93 -22.90 15.97
CA PRO A 483 -21.95 -22.89 17.43
C PRO A 483 -20.55 -23.07 18.02
N ALA A 484 -19.69 -23.86 17.37
CA ALA A 484 -18.31 -24.06 17.79
C ALA A 484 -17.50 -22.75 17.74
N GLU A 485 -17.79 -21.88 16.77
CA GLU A 485 -17.17 -20.56 16.65
C GLU A 485 -17.62 -19.64 17.80
N VAL A 486 -18.92 -19.57 18.05
CA VAL A 486 -19.47 -18.79 19.18
C VAL A 486 -18.88 -19.26 20.52
N ARG A 487 -18.74 -20.56 20.72
CA ARG A 487 -18.11 -21.12 21.93
C ARG A 487 -16.64 -20.71 22.07
N ALA A 488 -15.87 -20.71 20.97
CA ALA A 488 -14.47 -20.33 21.00
C ALA A 488 -14.28 -18.85 21.39
N VAL A 489 -15.13 -17.96 20.86
CA VAL A 489 -15.17 -16.55 21.25
C VAL A 489 -15.49 -16.39 22.74
N LEU A 490 -16.51 -17.10 23.24
CA LEU A 490 -16.86 -17.10 24.67
C LEU A 490 -15.72 -17.66 25.55
N ASP A 491 -15.03 -18.70 25.08
CA ASP A 491 -13.89 -19.30 25.77
C ASP A 491 -12.69 -18.34 25.82
N ALA A 492 -12.42 -17.62 24.72
CA ALA A 492 -11.35 -16.63 24.65
C ALA A 492 -11.52 -15.54 25.71
N HIS A 493 -12.73 -14.97 25.80
CA HIS A 493 -13.09 -13.98 26.81
C HIS A 493 -12.99 -14.53 28.23
N ALA A 494 -13.58 -15.70 28.48
CA ALA A 494 -13.66 -16.28 29.83
C ALA A 494 -12.31 -16.76 30.38
N THR A 495 -11.39 -17.19 29.51
CA THR A 495 -10.10 -17.79 29.91
C THR A 495 -8.91 -16.85 29.74
N GLY A 496 -9.08 -15.74 28.99
CA GLY A 496 -7.99 -14.87 28.57
C GLY A 496 -7.12 -15.46 27.45
N SER A 497 -7.51 -16.61 26.86
CA SER A 497 -6.84 -17.20 25.71
C SER A 497 -7.21 -16.46 24.42
N ARG A 498 -6.72 -15.22 24.31
CA ARG A 498 -7.01 -14.27 23.22
C ARG A 498 -5.84 -14.07 22.27
N ILE A 499 -6.11 -13.72 21.02
CA ILE A 499 -5.07 -13.52 19.98
C ILE A 499 -4.06 -12.44 20.39
N THR A 500 -4.53 -11.40 21.09
CA THR A 500 -3.72 -10.27 21.54
C THR A 500 -2.69 -10.65 22.62
N ALA A 501 -2.82 -11.83 23.24
CA ALA A 501 -1.86 -12.38 24.18
C ALA A 501 -0.87 -13.39 23.54
N THR A 502 -0.99 -13.64 22.23
CA THR A 502 -0.12 -14.62 21.55
C THR A 502 1.28 -14.04 21.30
N PRO A 503 2.32 -14.90 21.26
CA PRO A 503 3.67 -14.45 20.91
C PRO A 503 3.74 -13.80 19.53
N GLY A 504 3.04 -14.33 18.53
CA GLY A 504 3.01 -13.77 17.18
C GLY A 504 2.44 -12.34 17.15
N PHE A 505 1.33 -12.12 17.85
CA PHE A 505 0.75 -10.78 17.98
C PHE A 505 1.67 -9.80 18.70
N THR A 506 2.28 -10.25 19.80
CA THR A 506 3.22 -9.43 20.58
C THR A 506 4.45 -9.06 19.74
N ALA A 507 4.98 -10.03 18.98
CA ALA A 507 6.09 -9.85 18.06
C ALA A 507 5.74 -8.89 16.91
N ALA A 508 4.48 -8.83 16.48
CA ALA A 508 4.01 -7.86 15.49
C ALA A 508 3.97 -6.40 15.99
N GLY A 509 4.57 -6.12 17.16
CA GLY A 509 4.64 -4.78 17.74
C GLY A 509 3.41 -4.47 18.59
N GLY A 510 2.98 -5.39 19.46
CA GLY A 510 1.77 -5.32 20.31
C GLY A 510 1.67 -4.13 21.30
N GLY A 511 2.39 -3.03 21.06
CA GLY A 511 2.36 -1.77 21.79
C GLY A 511 1.59 -0.64 21.07
N PHE A 512 0.61 -0.97 20.22
CA PHE A 512 -0.32 0.02 19.68
C PHE A 512 -1.40 0.36 20.71
N SER A 513 -2.01 1.54 20.62
CA SER A 513 -3.12 1.89 21.49
C SER A 513 -4.34 1.08 21.06
N PRO A 514 -4.98 0.29 21.94
CA PRO A 514 -6.12 -0.55 21.55
C PRO A 514 -7.36 0.27 21.14
N ALA A 515 -7.25 1.59 21.17
CA ALA A 515 -8.18 2.60 20.66
C ALA A 515 -8.21 2.76 19.14
N GLU A 516 -7.38 2.02 18.41
CA GLU A 516 -7.13 2.24 16.99
C GLU A 516 -7.81 1.16 16.15
N PRO A 517 -8.22 1.45 14.91
CA PRO A 517 -8.48 0.39 13.94
C PRO A 517 -7.25 -0.52 13.84
N VAL A 518 -7.45 -1.82 13.92
CA VAL A 518 -6.39 -2.83 13.84
C VAL A 518 -6.80 -3.91 12.86
N LEU A 519 -5.91 -4.25 11.93
CA LEU A 519 -5.96 -5.52 11.24
C LEU A 519 -4.72 -6.32 11.63
N TYR A 520 -4.91 -7.60 11.90
CA TYR A 520 -3.82 -8.52 12.20
C TYR A 520 -4.05 -9.84 11.47
N LEU A 521 -3.00 -10.39 10.88
CA LEU A 521 -2.97 -11.72 10.28
C LEU A 521 -1.79 -12.50 10.85
N ASP A 522 -2.06 -13.72 11.30
CA ASP A 522 -1.07 -14.75 11.60
C ASP A 522 -0.75 -15.49 10.29
N LEU A 523 0.37 -15.12 9.68
CA LEU A 523 0.76 -15.64 8.37
C LEU A 523 1.17 -17.11 8.44
N ASP A 524 1.61 -17.60 9.60
CA ASP A 524 1.92 -19.03 9.79
C ASP A 524 0.64 -19.87 9.71
N ARG A 525 -0.45 -19.41 10.34
CA ARG A 525 -1.76 -20.07 10.28
C ARG A 525 -2.41 -19.96 8.91
N VAL A 526 -2.38 -18.77 8.31
CA VAL A 526 -2.89 -18.56 6.94
C VAL A 526 -2.16 -19.49 5.97
N ARG A 527 -0.83 -19.57 6.06
CA ARG A 527 -0.02 -20.47 5.25
C ARG A 527 -0.39 -21.93 5.47
N ALA A 528 -0.48 -22.38 6.73
CA ALA A 528 -0.86 -23.75 7.05
C ALA A 528 -2.27 -24.11 6.51
N ALA A 529 -3.19 -23.14 6.44
CA ALA A 529 -4.50 -23.33 5.84
C ALA A 529 -4.44 -23.43 4.31
N VAL A 530 -3.69 -22.54 3.66
CA VAL A 530 -3.48 -22.57 2.20
C VAL A 530 -2.82 -23.90 1.79
N GLU A 531 -1.79 -24.34 2.50
CA GLU A 531 -1.06 -25.59 2.21
C GLU A 531 -1.98 -26.82 2.26
N LYS A 532 -2.98 -26.84 3.13
CA LYS A 532 -3.97 -27.94 3.21
C LYS A 532 -4.96 -27.95 2.05
N LEU A 533 -5.23 -26.77 1.47
CA LEU A 533 -6.21 -26.61 0.39
C LEU A 533 -5.58 -26.69 -1.01
N LEU A 534 -4.24 -26.68 -1.10
CA LEU A 534 -3.54 -26.71 -2.37
C LEU A 534 -3.78 -28.03 -3.11
N PRO A 535 -4.24 -27.97 -4.38
CA PRO A 535 -4.22 -29.10 -5.29
C PRO A 535 -2.80 -29.67 -5.47
N ALA A 536 -2.71 -30.98 -5.72
CA ALA A 536 -1.43 -31.69 -5.81
C ALA A 536 -0.52 -31.17 -6.94
N ASP A 537 -1.09 -30.66 -8.02
CA ASP A 537 -0.38 -30.06 -9.16
C ASP A 537 0.22 -28.68 -8.82
N LEU A 538 -0.40 -27.92 -7.92
CA LEU A 538 0.11 -26.61 -7.47
C LEU A 538 1.06 -26.71 -6.28
N ALA A 539 1.00 -27.81 -5.52
CA ALA A 539 1.84 -28.02 -4.33
C ALA A 539 3.34 -27.95 -4.66
N HIS A 540 3.76 -28.51 -5.82
CA HIS A 540 5.17 -28.49 -6.22
C HIS A 540 5.69 -27.08 -6.52
N ASP A 541 4.95 -26.27 -7.28
CA ASP A 541 5.31 -24.89 -7.58
C ASP A 541 5.26 -24.02 -6.32
N TYR A 542 4.29 -24.27 -5.45
CA TYR A 542 4.20 -23.60 -4.15
C TYR A 542 5.45 -23.87 -3.30
N ASP A 543 5.80 -25.14 -3.09
CA ASP A 543 6.93 -25.52 -2.23
C ASP A 543 8.28 -25.02 -2.76
N THR A 544 8.42 -24.89 -4.08
CA THR A 544 9.70 -24.51 -4.71
C THR A 544 9.83 -23.02 -5.00
N GLN A 545 8.73 -22.33 -5.34
CA GLN A 545 8.77 -20.93 -5.79
C GLN A 545 8.16 -19.95 -4.79
N VAL A 546 7.16 -20.36 -4.02
CA VAL A 546 6.39 -19.47 -3.14
C VAL A 546 6.82 -19.62 -1.68
N LYS A 547 6.69 -20.83 -1.13
CA LYS A 547 6.97 -21.17 0.27
C LYS A 547 8.31 -20.64 0.75
N PRO A 548 9.43 -20.75 0.02
CA PRO A 548 10.72 -20.24 0.50
C PRO A 548 10.76 -18.72 0.70
N ASN A 549 9.90 -17.97 0.01
CA ASN A 549 9.84 -16.50 0.09
C ASN A 549 8.84 -16.00 1.14
N VAL A 550 7.81 -16.79 1.45
CA VAL A 550 6.75 -16.41 2.41
C VAL A 550 6.85 -17.11 3.76
N ALA A 551 7.59 -18.22 3.85
CA ALA A 551 7.81 -18.94 5.11
C ALA A 551 8.48 -18.10 6.21
N PRO A 552 9.41 -17.17 5.90
CA PRO A 552 9.99 -16.29 6.91
C PRO A 552 9.02 -15.20 7.42
N LEU A 553 7.85 -15.05 6.82
CA LEU A 553 6.86 -14.06 7.22
C LEU A 553 5.90 -14.68 8.22
N HIS A 554 5.78 -14.05 9.40
CA HIS A 554 5.03 -14.61 10.53
C HIS A 554 3.73 -13.86 10.81
N ALA A 555 3.72 -12.54 10.65
CA ALA A 555 2.54 -11.74 10.92
C ALA A 555 2.50 -10.47 10.07
N LEU A 556 1.30 -10.04 9.73
CA LEU A 556 1.02 -8.73 9.17
C LEU A 556 0.11 -7.98 10.14
N ARG A 557 0.46 -6.73 10.46
CA ARG A 557 -0.37 -5.82 11.24
C ARG A 557 -0.56 -4.52 10.47
N PHE A 558 -1.76 -3.97 10.55
CA PHE A 558 -2.09 -2.60 10.19
C PHE A 558 -2.75 -1.92 11.40
N THR A 559 -2.34 -0.71 11.73
CA THR A 559 -3.01 0.14 12.72
C THR A 559 -3.15 1.56 12.23
N GLU A 560 -4.15 2.29 12.72
CA GLU A 560 -4.36 3.69 12.38
C GLU A 560 -4.52 4.56 13.63
N GLN A 561 -3.71 5.61 13.74
CA GLN A 561 -3.83 6.63 14.77
C GLN A 561 -4.44 7.90 14.19
N SER A 562 -5.62 8.27 14.67
CA SER A 562 -6.28 9.51 14.28
C SER A 562 -6.16 10.57 15.38
N SER A 563 -5.83 11.80 14.98
CA SER A 563 -5.82 12.98 15.84
C SER A 563 -6.31 14.19 15.04
N ALA A 564 -6.58 15.32 15.69
CA ALA A 564 -7.18 16.50 15.05
C ALA A 564 -6.39 16.97 13.80
N GLY A 565 -6.85 16.55 12.61
CA GLY A 565 -6.29 16.91 11.31
C GLY A 565 -5.16 16.04 10.81
N GLN A 566 -4.86 14.93 11.48
CA GLN A 566 -3.67 14.15 11.20
C GLN A 566 -3.98 12.67 11.44
N VAL A 567 -3.69 11.85 10.45
CA VAL A 567 -3.83 10.40 10.50
C VAL A 567 -2.45 9.78 10.31
N THR A 568 -2.11 8.77 11.10
CA THR A 568 -0.91 7.98 10.91
C THR A 568 -1.29 6.51 10.83
N GLU A 569 -1.09 5.91 9.68
CA GLU A 569 -1.26 4.47 9.47
C GLU A 569 0.09 3.79 9.60
N GLN A 570 0.11 2.61 10.20
CA GLN A 570 1.32 1.84 10.39
C GLN A 570 1.07 0.41 9.92
N VAL A 571 1.90 -0.04 8.99
CA VAL A 571 1.95 -1.42 8.51
C VAL A 571 3.21 -2.07 9.05
N PHE A 572 3.06 -3.19 9.75
CA PHE A 572 4.18 -3.98 10.23
C PHE A 572 4.14 -5.39 9.65
N LEU A 573 5.25 -5.81 9.05
CA LEU A 573 5.47 -7.16 8.56
C LEU A 573 6.54 -7.84 9.43
N ALA A 574 6.09 -8.75 10.29
CA ALA A 574 6.98 -9.56 11.11
C ALA A 574 7.70 -10.61 10.25
N ALA A 575 9.02 -10.67 10.38
CA ALA A 575 9.86 -11.63 9.68
C ALA A 575 10.95 -12.21 10.61
N GLY A 576 11.21 -13.51 10.48
CA GLY A 576 12.12 -14.24 11.35
C GLY A 576 12.35 -15.69 10.95
#